data_AF-A0A2P1DUZ3-F1
#
_entry.id   AF-A0A2P1DUZ3-F1
#
_cell.length_a   1.000
_cell.length_b   1.000
_cell.length_c   1.000
_cell.angle_alpha   90.00
_cell.angle_beta   90.00
_cell.angle_gamma   90.00
#
_symmetry.space_group_name_H-M   'P 1'
#
loop_
_entity.id
_entity.type
_entity.pdbx_description
1 polymer ?
#
loop_
_entity_poly.entity_id
_entity_poly.type
_entity_poly.pdbx_seq_one_letter_code
_entity_poly.pdbx_strand_id
1 'polypeptide(L)' 'MRKISSTAHVRTFTTSYRHFPVKATEGNRYSGMRCVPWIRLGGVWLERAGFKVGQALKVEVRNKVVVISSE' A
#
# COMPACT_ATOMS: atom_id res chain seq x y z
N MET A 1 -11.21 -1.75 -32.92
CA MET A 1 -11.29 -2.08 -31.47
C MET A 1 -9.89 -2.37 -30.95
N ARG A 2 -9.37 -1.57 -30.02
CA ARG A 2 -8.01 -1.75 -29.49
C ARG A 2 -8.06 -2.81 -28.39
N LYS A 3 -7.54 -4.02 -28.66
CA LYS A 3 -7.32 -5.04 -27.63
C LYS A 3 -6.29 -4.48 -26.65
N ILE A 4 -6.74 -4.06 -25.46
CA ILE A 4 -5.84 -3.75 -24.37
C ILE A 4 -5.25 -5.10 -23.95
N SER A 5 -3.98 -5.33 -24.29
CA SER A 5 -3.23 -6.45 -23.74
C SER A 5 -3.30 -6.34 -22.22
N SER A 6 -3.97 -7.29 -21.57
CA SER A 6 -4.20 -7.35 -20.12
C SER A 6 -2.95 -7.74 -19.33
N THR A 7 -1.77 -7.53 -19.92
CA THR A 7 -0.50 -7.89 -19.30
C THR A 7 -0.29 -6.95 -18.12
N ALA A 8 -0.46 -7.49 -16.90
CA ALA A 8 -0.22 -6.75 -15.68
C ALA A 8 1.22 -6.21 -15.68
N HIS A 9 1.37 -4.89 -15.56
CA HIS A 9 2.68 -4.28 -15.40
C HIS A 9 3.19 -4.56 -13.98
N VAL A 10 3.95 -5.64 -13.80
CA VAL A 10 4.49 -6.04 -12.50
C VAL A 10 5.66 -5.14 -12.12
N ARG A 11 5.59 -4.53 -10.94
CA ARG A 11 6.72 -3.81 -10.32
C ARG A 11 7.01 -4.44 -8.97
N THR A 12 8.27 -4.82 -8.78
CA THR A 12 8.76 -5.32 -7.48
C THR A 12 9.38 -4.16 -6.72
N PHE A 13 9.09 -4.05 -5.44
CA PHE A 13 9.72 -3.13 -4.52
C PHE A 13 9.96 -3.81 -3.18
N THR A 14 10.98 -3.37 -2.46
CA THR A 14 11.25 -3.85 -1.10
C THR A 14 10.53 -2.96 -0.10
N THR A 15 9.80 -3.57 0.83
CA THR A 15 9.19 -2.85 1.95
C THR A 15 10.28 -2.14 2.76
N SER A 16 10.10 -0.85 3.00
CA SER A 16 10.89 -0.12 3.98
C SER A 16 10.34 -0.37 5.38
N TYR A 17 10.94 0.26 6.39
CA TYR A 17 10.39 0.31 7.73
C TYR A 17 10.02 1.74 8.12
N ARG A 18 9.12 1.87 9.09
CA ARG A 18 8.85 3.11 9.80
C ARG A 18 8.62 2.81 11.27
N HIS A 19 9.05 3.73 12.14
CA HIS A 19 8.79 3.63 13.56
C HIS A 19 7.51 4.39 13.89
N PHE A 20 6.58 3.75 14.59
CA PHE A 20 5.36 4.38 15.10
C PHE A 20 5.29 4.26 16.62
N PRO A 21 4.87 5.32 17.34
CA PRO A 21 4.58 5.22 18.75
C PRO A 21 3.34 4.34 18.93
N VAL A 22 3.45 3.28 19.72
CA VAL A 22 2.35 2.39 20.06
C VAL A 22 2.06 2.53 21.55
N LYS A 23 0.78 2.74 21.87
CA LYS A 23 0.31 2.71 23.27
C LYS A 23 0.02 1.26 23.65
N ALA A 24 0.29 0.94 24.91
CA ALA A 24 -0.11 -0.35 25.47
C ALA A 24 -1.64 -0.51 25.35
N THR A 25 -2.08 -1.71 25.02
CA THR A 25 -3.50 -2.11 25.00
C THR A 25 -3.72 -3.24 25.99
N GLU A 26 -4.97 -3.56 26.33
CA GLU A 26 -5.28 -4.61 27.33
C GLU A 26 -4.66 -5.98 27.00
N GLY A 27 -4.41 -6.28 25.72
CA GLY A 27 -3.74 -7.49 25.26
C GLY A 27 -2.23 -7.38 25.00
N ASN A 28 -1.62 -6.19 25.16
CA ASN A 28 -0.20 -5.98 24.91
C ASN A 28 0.36 -4.85 25.80
N ARG A 29 1.19 -5.22 26.78
CA ARG A 29 1.87 -4.28 27.71
C ARG A 29 3.03 -3.51 27.08
N TYR A 30 3.34 -3.75 25.80
CA TYR A 30 4.38 -3.00 25.10
C TYR A 30 3.90 -1.57 24.79
N SER A 31 4.63 -0.59 25.33
CA SER A 31 4.55 0.82 24.93
C SER A 31 5.92 1.26 24.40
N GLY A 32 5.92 2.09 23.35
CA GLY A 32 7.16 2.60 22.75
C GLY A 32 7.15 2.64 21.23
N MET A 33 8.33 2.78 20.63
CA MET A 33 8.49 2.88 19.18
C MET A 33 8.54 1.49 18.54
N ARG A 34 7.51 1.13 17.79
CA ARG A 34 7.47 -0.12 17.04
C ARG A 34 7.96 0.08 15.61
N CYS A 35 8.93 -0.74 15.20
CA CYS A 35 9.31 -0.88 13.80
C CYS A 35 8.24 -1.69 13.06
N VAL A 36 7.63 -1.10 12.03
CA VAL A 36 6.58 -1.75 11.22
C VAL A 36 6.89 -1.62 9.71
N PRO A 37 6.35 -2.51 8.86
CA PRO A 37 6.50 -2.41 7.43
C PRO A 37 5.92 -1.11 6.86
N TRP A 38 6.63 -0.51 5.91
CA TRP A 38 6.21 0.68 5.20
C TRP A 38 6.36 0.50 3.69
N ILE A 39 5.25 0.66 2.96
CA ILE A 39 5.19 0.57 1.51
C ILE A 39 5.20 1.99 0.94
N ARG A 40 6.16 2.31 0.06
CA ARG A 40 6.21 3.58 -0.67
C ARG A 40 5.76 3.36 -2.11
N LEU A 41 4.57 3.87 -2.46
CA LEU A 41 4.07 3.88 -3.83
C LEU A 41 4.06 5.33 -4.33
N GLY A 42 4.81 5.59 -5.40
CA GLY A 42 4.90 6.92 -5.99
C GLY A 42 5.53 6.85 -7.38
N GLY A 43 5.17 7.83 -8.22
CA GLY A 43 5.76 8.05 -9.54
C GLY A 43 4.75 8.00 -10.69
N VAL A 44 5.20 8.47 -11.85
CA VAL A 44 4.41 8.60 -13.09
C VAL A 44 3.72 7.30 -13.52
N TRP A 45 4.20 6.15 -13.08
CA TRP A 45 3.57 4.86 -13.37
C TRP A 45 2.19 4.70 -12.72
N LEU A 46 1.92 5.36 -11.59
CA LEU A 46 0.59 5.38 -10.96
C LEU A 46 -0.39 6.19 -11.81
N GLU A 47 0.03 7.37 -12.29
CA GLU A 47 -0.78 8.19 -13.20
C GLU A 47 -1.09 7.45 -14.50
N ARG A 48 -0.09 6.77 -15.07
CA ARG A 48 -0.27 5.91 -16.27
C ARG A 48 -1.19 4.71 -16.02
N ALA A 49 -1.30 4.25 -14.77
CA ALA A 49 -2.23 3.21 -14.37
C ALA A 49 -3.66 3.73 -14.11
N GLY A 50 -3.90 5.04 -14.28
CA GLY A 50 -5.21 5.67 -14.13
C GLY A 50 -5.47 6.34 -12.79
N PHE A 51 -4.51 6.29 -11.86
CA PHE A 51 -4.65 6.96 -10.57
C PHE A 51 -4.46 8.48 -10.72
N LYS A 52 -5.27 9.28 -10.01
CA LYS A 52 -5.24 10.74 -9.99
C LYS A 52 -4.89 11.28 -8.59
N VAL A 53 -4.31 12.48 -8.56
CA VAL A 53 -4.10 13.24 -7.32
C VAL A 53 -5.46 13.64 -6.73
N GLY A 54 -5.64 13.42 -5.43
CA GLY A 54 -6.85 13.80 -4.70
C GLY A 54 -8.04 12.83 -4.84
N GLN A 55 -7.90 11.73 -5.59
CA GLN A 55 -8.96 10.72 -5.67
C GLN A 55 -9.05 9.87 -4.38
N ALA A 56 -10.24 9.38 -4.07
CA ALA A 56 -10.42 8.33 -3.07
C ALA A 56 -9.90 6.99 -3.60
N LEU A 57 -9.29 6.19 -2.72
CA LEU A 57 -8.79 4.85 -3.03
C LEU A 57 -9.40 3.83 -2.08
N LYS A 58 -9.70 2.66 -2.62
CA LYS A 58 -10.08 1.50 -1.83
C LYS A 58 -8.84 0.65 -1.52
N VAL A 59 -8.72 0.24 -0.27
CA VAL A 59 -7.67 -0.70 0.18
C VAL A 59 -8.34 -1.92 0.77
N GLU A 60 -8.15 -3.07 0.11
CA GLU A 60 -8.59 -4.36 0.64
C GLU A 60 -7.39 -5.11 1.23
N VAL A 61 -7.50 -5.50 2.49
CA VAL A 61 -6.49 -6.29 3.18
C VAL A 61 -7.02 -7.70 3.40
N ARG A 62 -6.27 -8.69 2.91
CA ARG A 62 -6.53 -10.13 3.09
C ARG A 62 -5.26 -10.79 3.61
N ASN A 63 -5.31 -12.09 3.90
CA ASN A 63 -4.15 -12.83 4.40
C ASN A 63 -2.94 -12.68 3.45
N LYS A 64 -1.91 -11.94 3.89
CA LYS A 64 -0.67 -11.63 3.14
C LYS A 64 -0.88 -10.88 1.81
N VAL A 65 -2.05 -10.31 1.56
CA VAL A 65 -2.38 -9.63 0.29
C VAL A 65 -2.98 -8.26 0.58
N VAL A 66 -2.46 -7.24 -0.10
CA VAL A 66 -3.01 -5.88 -0.11
C VAL A 66 -3.36 -5.53 -1.55
N VAL A 67 -4.64 -5.23 -1.80
CA VAL A 67 -5.12 -4.75 -3.10
C VAL A 67 -5.50 -3.28 -2.97
N ILE A 68 -4.98 -2.45 -3.87
CA ILE A 68 -5.25 -1.02 -3.94
C ILE A 68 -5.90 -0.74 -5.29
N SER A 69 -7.09 -0.14 -5.29
CA SER A 69 -7.81 0.23 -6.50
C SER A 69 -8.40 1.63 -6.39
N SER A 70 -8.58 2.30 -7.53
CA SER A 70 -9.53 3.40 -7.60
C SER A 70 -10.95 2.84 -7.45
N GLU A 71 -11.86 3.62 -6.88
CA GLU A 71 -13.30 3.34 -6.99
C GLU A 71 -13.80 3.50 -8.43
#